data_AF-A0A2P7QKH8-F1
#
_entry.id   AF-A0A2P7QKH8-F1
#
_cell.length_a   1.000
_cell.length_b   1.000
_cell.length_c   1.000
_cell.angle_alpha   90.00
_cell.angle_beta   90.00
_cell.angle_gamma   90.00
#
_symmetry.space_group_name_H-M   'P 1'
#
loop_
_entity.id
_entity.type
_entity.pdbx_description
1 polymer ?
#
loop_
_entity_poly.entity_id
_entity_poly.type
_entity_poly.pdbx_seq_one_letter_code
_entity_poly.pdbx_strand_id
1 'polypeptide(L)'
;MAEATRRVLELVDAEFLSRVPIRQDRQRIAEFRQVHSDFAIVDVHPDQLEPVQRLPHTDPVAVFGLVDLNRDVRGGTLFFEQVAESADGTRHAGYFTGDSPDYQLRGRIAAQFNTLVIYPGFIPHSAEIEGEWIRGEARFASPRLTQRFAFVA
;
A
#
# COMPACT_ATOMS: atom_id res chain seq x y z
N MET A 1 -2.41 -26.44 2.74
CA MET A 1 -2.70 -24.99 2.74
C MET A 1 -3.91 -24.76 3.64
N ALA A 2 -3.88 -23.77 4.54
CA ALA A 2 -5.03 -23.47 5.39
C ALA A 2 -6.23 -23.00 4.53
N GLU A 3 -7.46 -23.29 4.96
CA GLU A 3 -8.67 -22.96 4.19
C GLU A 3 -8.77 -21.47 3.85
N ALA A 4 -8.40 -20.59 4.79
CA ALA A 4 -8.40 -19.15 4.60
C ALA A 4 -7.42 -18.71 3.49
N THR A 5 -6.21 -19.28 3.47
CA THR A 5 -5.22 -19.00 2.42
C THR A 5 -5.73 -19.40 1.04
N ARG A 6 -6.36 -20.57 0.93
CA ARG A 6 -6.93 -21.01 -0.34
C ARG A 6 -8.01 -20.04 -0.82
N ARG A 7 -8.96 -19.68 0.05
CA ARG A 7 -10.05 -18.75 -0.30
C ARG A 7 -9.53 -17.37 -0.73
N VAL A 8 -8.46 -16.87 -0.11
CA VAL A 8 -7.92 -15.55 -0.49
C VAL A 8 -7.20 -15.61 -1.84
N LEU A 9 -6.53 -16.71 -2.17
CA LEU A 9 -5.94 -16.92 -3.49
C LEU A 9 -7.01 -17.04 -4.58
N GLU A 10 -8.07 -17.82 -4.33
CA GLU A 10 -9.22 -17.95 -5.24
C GLU A 10 -9.89 -16.60 -5.52
N LEU A 11 -10.06 -15.77 -4.47
CA LEU A 11 -10.59 -14.41 -4.61
C LEU A 11 -9.67 -13.53 -5.48
N VAL A 12 -8.36 -13.59 -5.26
CA VAL A 12 -7.41 -12.78 -6.02
C VAL A 12 -7.34 -13.20 -7.48
N ASP A 13 -7.34 -14.50 -7.76
CA ASP A 13 -7.40 -15.01 -9.14
C ASP A 13 -8.68 -14.53 -9.83
N ALA A 14 -9.83 -14.63 -9.18
CA ALA A 14 -11.12 -14.24 -9.75
C ALA A 14 -11.19 -12.72 -10.06
N GLU A 15 -10.66 -11.89 -9.17
CA GLU A 15 -10.84 -10.43 -9.25
C GLU A 15 -9.71 -9.69 -9.98
N PHE A 16 -8.47 -10.20 -9.90
CA PHE A 16 -7.29 -9.44 -10.32
C PHE A 16 -6.55 -10.03 -11.51
N LEU A 17 -6.62 -11.33 -11.77
CA LEU A 17 -5.83 -11.98 -12.83
C LEU A 17 -6.03 -11.31 -14.20
N SER A 18 -7.27 -10.95 -14.53
CA SER A 18 -7.61 -10.27 -15.79
C SER A 18 -7.10 -8.82 -15.89
N ARG A 19 -6.78 -8.21 -14.75
CA ARG A 19 -6.32 -6.82 -14.61
C ARG A 19 -4.81 -6.70 -14.49
N VAL A 20 -4.09 -7.81 -14.25
CA VAL A 20 -2.63 -7.80 -14.20
C VAL A 20 -2.05 -7.61 -15.61
N PRO A 21 -1.17 -6.62 -15.83
CA PRO A 21 -0.50 -6.39 -17.09
C PRO A 21 0.32 -7.59 -17.54
N ILE A 22 0.53 -7.70 -18.84
CA ILE A 22 1.46 -8.67 -19.41
C ILE A 22 2.87 -8.30 -18.92
N ARG A 23 3.61 -9.30 -18.41
CA ARG A 23 4.99 -9.13 -17.94
C ARG A 23 5.92 -8.76 -19.11
N GLN A 24 7.08 -8.19 -18.81
CA GLN A 24 8.08 -7.84 -19.82
C GLN A 24 8.53 -9.05 -20.66
N ASP A 25 8.52 -10.25 -20.07
CA ASP A 25 8.79 -11.54 -20.73
C ASP A 25 7.63 -12.02 -21.64
N ARG A 26 6.58 -11.20 -21.83
CA ARG A 26 5.34 -11.48 -22.57
C ARG A 26 4.49 -12.62 -21.99
N GLN A 27 4.80 -13.11 -20.80
CA GLN A 27 3.97 -14.08 -20.11
C GLN A 27 2.86 -13.40 -19.32
N ARG A 28 1.73 -14.09 -19.23
CA ARG A 28 0.65 -13.73 -18.30
C ARG A 28 0.79 -14.56 -17.05
N ILE A 29 0.47 -13.96 -15.91
CA ILE A 29 0.20 -14.72 -14.69
C ILE A 29 -1.05 -15.58 -14.97
N ALA A 30 -0.94 -16.88 -14.75
CA ALA A 30 -2.03 -17.83 -14.95
C ALA A 30 -2.85 -18.05 -13.67
N GLU A 31 -2.19 -17.97 -12.51
CA GLU A 31 -2.78 -18.13 -11.18
C GLU A 31 -1.81 -17.57 -10.13
N PHE A 32 -2.32 -17.24 -8.94
CA PHE A 32 -1.52 -16.99 -7.74
C PHE A 32 -1.47 -18.23 -6.85
N ARG A 33 -0.27 -18.69 -6.49
CA ARG A 33 -0.05 -19.97 -5.79
C ARG A 33 0.33 -19.81 -4.33
N GLN A 34 0.90 -18.67 -3.97
CA GLN A 34 1.41 -18.42 -2.64
C GLN A 34 0.98 -17.04 -2.16
N VAL A 35 0.78 -16.95 -0.85
CA VAL A 35 0.66 -15.68 -0.15
C VAL A 35 1.72 -15.63 0.93
N HIS A 36 2.53 -14.60 0.91
CA HIS A 36 3.48 -14.28 1.97
C HIS A 36 2.90 -13.15 2.80
N SER A 37 3.13 -13.17 4.11
CA SER A 37 2.67 -12.08 4.96
C SER A 37 3.67 -11.73 6.04
N ASP A 38 3.71 -10.46 6.38
CA ASP A 38 4.52 -9.91 7.46
C ASP A 38 3.76 -8.77 8.17
N PHE A 39 4.24 -8.36 9.34
CA PHE A 39 3.70 -7.21 10.05
C PHE A 39 4.58 -5.98 9.81
N ALA A 40 3.95 -4.83 9.62
CA ALA A 40 4.59 -3.55 9.51
C ALA A 40 4.11 -2.60 10.62
N ILE A 41 5.04 -1.81 11.13
CA ILE A 41 4.83 -0.81 12.18
C ILE A 41 5.34 0.52 11.62
N VAL A 42 4.55 1.58 11.77
CA VAL A 42 4.97 2.96 11.45
C VAL A 42 5.06 3.77 12.74
N ASP A 43 6.29 4.09 13.13
CA ASP A 43 6.66 4.93 14.28
C ASP A 43 7.58 6.10 13.91
N VAL A 44 8.19 6.08 12.72
CA VAL A 44 9.03 7.17 12.19
C VAL A 44 8.16 8.26 11.57
N HIS A 45 8.41 9.53 11.94
CA HIS A 45 7.66 10.65 11.37
C HIS A 45 8.05 10.86 9.90
N PRO A 46 7.12 11.14 8.97
CA PRO A 46 7.41 11.30 7.54
C PRO A 46 8.51 12.33 7.21
N ASP A 47 8.58 13.42 7.99
CA ASP A 47 9.64 14.44 7.84
C ASP A 47 11.06 13.93 8.15
N GLN A 48 11.19 12.77 8.80
CA GLN A 48 12.46 12.12 9.11
C GLN A 48 12.89 11.10 8.04
N LEU A 49 12.02 10.82 7.07
CA LEU A 49 12.32 9.93 5.96
C LEU A 49 13.14 10.64 4.88
N GLU A 50 13.93 9.89 4.12
CA GLU A 50 14.55 10.42 2.90
C GLU A 50 13.47 10.82 1.88
N PRO A 51 13.69 11.88 1.06
CA PRO A 51 12.71 12.35 0.09
C PRO A 51 12.10 11.25 -0.80
N VAL A 52 12.92 10.29 -1.25
CA VAL A 52 12.48 9.17 -2.08
C VAL A 52 11.53 8.22 -1.36
N GLN A 53 11.62 8.09 -0.03
CA GLN A 53 10.77 7.20 0.77
C GLN A 53 9.36 7.77 1.01
N ARG A 54 9.16 9.06 0.70
CA ARG A 54 7.88 9.77 0.86
C ARG A 54 7.01 9.70 -0.39
N LEU A 55 7.61 9.37 -1.52
CA LEU A 55 6.92 9.29 -2.81
C LEU A 55 5.91 8.15 -2.82
N PRO A 56 4.75 8.31 -3.49
CA PRO A 56 3.94 7.18 -3.90
C PRO A 56 4.79 6.16 -4.65
N HIS A 57 4.70 4.90 -4.26
CA HIS A 57 5.52 3.82 -4.80
C HIS A 57 4.65 2.71 -5.37
N THR A 58 5.30 1.82 -6.11
CA THR A 58 4.74 0.53 -6.53
C THR A 58 5.45 -0.59 -5.78
N ASP A 59 4.75 -1.69 -5.57
CA ASP A 59 5.32 -2.89 -4.99
C ASP A 59 5.89 -3.80 -6.08
N PRO A 60 6.96 -4.58 -5.78
CA PRO A 60 7.53 -5.55 -6.71
C PRO A 60 6.67 -6.82 -6.84
N VAL A 61 5.33 -6.70 -6.76
CA VAL A 61 4.37 -7.80 -6.92
C VAL A 61 3.17 -7.37 -7.76
N ALA A 62 2.51 -8.32 -8.42
CA ALA A 62 1.35 -8.01 -9.26
C ALA A 62 0.13 -7.58 -8.43
N VAL A 63 -0.08 -8.22 -7.27
CA VAL A 63 -1.17 -7.94 -6.34
C VAL A 63 -0.60 -7.90 -4.92
N PHE A 64 -1.01 -6.87 -4.19
CA PHE A 64 -0.64 -6.65 -2.80
C PHE A 64 -1.90 -6.56 -1.95
N GLY A 65 -1.78 -6.91 -0.67
CA GLY A 65 -2.84 -6.77 0.30
C GLY A 65 -2.36 -6.23 1.63
N LEU A 66 -3.27 -5.63 2.37
CA LEU A 66 -2.99 -5.04 3.67
C LEU A 66 -4.21 -5.19 4.58
N VAL A 67 -3.99 -5.66 5.80
CA VAL A 67 -4.98 -5.59 6.89
C VAL A 67 -4.58 -4.45 7.81
N ASP A 68 -5.52 -3.54 8.06
CA ASP A 68 -5.37 -2.53 9.11
C ASP A 68 -5.69 -3.12 10.48
N LEU A 69 -4.75 -3.00 11.43
CA LEU A 69 -4.87 -3.60 12.76
C LEU A 69 -5.08 -2.55 13.86
N ASN A 70 -5.30 -1.29 13.51
CA ASN A 70 -5.59 -0.24 14.46
C ASN A 70 -7.09 -0.09 14.68
N ARG A 71 -7.50 0.05 15.94
CA ARG A 71 -8.87 0.46 16.29
C ARG A 71 -9.06 1.97 16.18
N ASP A 72 -8.01 2.72 16.49
CA ASP A 72 -7.96 4.16 16.29
C ASP A 72 -7.64 4.51 14.83
N VAL A 73 -8.05 5.69 14.39
CA VAL A 73 -7.75 6.16 13.03
C VAL A 73 -6.25 6.46 12.91
N ARG A 74 -5.53 5.71 12.06
CA ARG A 74 -4.11 5.90 11.71
C ARG A 74 -3.87 6.21 10.23
N GLY A 75 -4.92 6.68 9.55
CA GLY A 75 -4.95 6.96 8.12
C GLY A 75 -4.95 5.70 7.25
N GLY A 76 -5.54 5.81 6.06
CA GLY A 76 -5.75 4.71 5.13
C GLY A 76 -4.62 4.50 4.13
N THR A 77 -5.02 4.02 2.95
CA THR A 77 -4.15 3.83 1.78
C THR A 77 -4.63 4.74 0.66
N LEU A 78 -3.72 5.53 0.10
CA LEU A 78 -3.97 6.48 -0.97
C LEU A 78 -3.41 5.93 -2.28
N PHE A 79 -4.11 6.18 -3.39
CA PHE A 79 -3.73 5.73 -4.73
C PHE A 79 -3.58 6.93 -5.66
N PHE A 80 -2.52 6.94 -6.45
CA PHE A 80 -2.13 8.07 -7.26
C PHE A 80 -1.89 7.66 -8.71
N GLU A 81 -1.98 8.65 -9.58
CA GLU A 81 -1.42 8.62 -10.93
C GLU A 81 -0.23 9.59 -10.98
N GLN A 82 0.91 9.12 -11.48
CA GLN A 82 2.05 10.00 -11.74
C GLN A 82 1.79 10.76 -13.05
N VAL A 83 1.78 12.08 -12.99
CA VAL A 83 1.47 12.95 -14.14
C VAL A 83 2.71 13.68 -14.68
N ALA A 84 3.79 13.75 -13.90
CA ALA A 84 5.08 14.28 -14.33
C ALA A 84 6.05 13.18 -14.79
N GLU A 85 6.99 13.51 -15.70
CA GLU A 85 8.01 12.57 -16.18
C GLU A 85 8.92 12.02 -15.06
N SER A 86 9.14 12.82 -14.02
CA SER A 86 9.84 12.42 -12.81
C SER A 86 9.25 13.13 -11.60
N ALA A 87 9.16 12.42 -10.49
CA ALA A 87 8.73 12.97 -9.21
C ALA A 87 9.93 13.43 -8.37
N ASP A 88 9.80 14.58 -7.72
CA ASP A 88 10.85 15.14 -6.88
C ASP A 88 10.36 15.21 -5.43
N GLY A 89 10.76 14.21 -4.63
CA GLY A 89 10.37 14.11 -3.23
C GLY A 89 10.87 15.26 -2.36
N THR A 90 11.81 16.10 -2.85
CA THR A 90 12.29 17.27 -2.11
C THR A 90 11.28 18.42 -2.11
N ARG A 91 10.30 18.40 -3.02
CA ARG A 91 9.25 19.43 -3.15
C ARG A 91 8.10 19.24 -2.18
N HIS A 92 8.10 18.16 -1.40
CA HIS A 92 7.01 17.80 -0.50
C HIS A 92 7.53 17.47 0.91
N ALA A 93 6.87 18.04 1.92
CA ALA A 93 7.10 17.70 3.33
C ALA A 93 6.20 16.51 3.72
N GLY A 94 6.79 15.47 4.31
CA GLY A 94 6.08 14.24 4.63
C GLY A 94 5.50 13.49 3.42
N TYR A 95 4.58 12.56 3.67
CA TYR A 95 3.90 11.78 2.63
C TYR A 95 2.91 12.63 1.83
N PHE A 96 2.69 12.23 0.59
CA PHE A 96 1.63 12.79 -0.25
C PHE A 96 0.26 12.39 0.30
N THR A 97 -0.58 13.38 0.59
CA THR A 97 -1.97 13.19 1.07
C THR A 97 -3.02 13.72 0.08
N GLY A 98 -2.58 14.32 -1.03
CA GLY A 98 -3.47 14.90 -2.05
C GLY A 98 -2.75 15.13 -3.38
N ASP A 99 -3.38 15.94 -4.23
CA ASP A 99 -2.82 16.33 -5.53
C ASP A 99 -1.53 17.16 -5.37
N SER A 100 -0.63 17.01 -6.33
CA SER A 100 0.63 17.74 -6.43
C SER A 100 1.02 17.91 -7.91
N PRO A 101 2.06 18.70 -8.23
CA PRO A 101 2.57 18.79 -9.60
C PRO A 101 3.02 17.44 -10.19
N ASP A 102 3.44 16.49 -9.34
CA ASP A 102 4.01 15.22 -9.78
C ASP A 102 2.98 14.07 -9.78
N TYR A 103 1.95 14.18 -8.92
CA TYR A 103 0.93 13.14 -8.72
C TYR A 103 -0.48 13.71 -8.60
N GLN A 104 -1.44 13.01 -9.18
CA GLN A 104 -2.87 13.22 -8.97
C GLN A 104 -3.45 12.10 -8.10
N LEU A 105 -4.17 12.46 -7.03
CA LEU A 105 -4.89 11.53 -6.17
C LEU A 105 -6.07 10.93 -6.95
N ARG A 106 -6.15 9.61 -6.98
CA ARG A 106 -7.18 8.85 -7.72
C ARG A 106 -8.16 8.15 -6.81
N GLY A 107 -7.73 7.79 -5.61
CA GLY A 107 -8.58 7.06 -4.70
C GLY A 107 -7.99 6.98 -3.31
N ARG A 108 -8.88 6.63 -2.38
CA ARG A 108 -8.54 6.42 -0.98
C ARG A 108 -9.36 5.26 -0.46
N ILE A 109 -8.69 4.35 0.23
CA ILE A 109 -9.34 3.32 1.03
C ILE A 109 -9.11 3.70 2.50
N ALA A 110 -10.20 4.01 3.19
CA ALA A 110 -10.14 4.38 4.60
C ALA A 110 -9.68 3.19 5.45
N ALA A 111 -8.84 3.46 6.44
CA ALA A 111 -8.50 2.48 7.47
C ALA A 111 -9.75 2.03 8.23
N GLN A 112 -9.93 0.71 8.33
CA GLN A 112 -10.94 0.09 9.16
C GLN A 112 -10.32 -1.13 9.85
N PHE A 113 -10.50 -1.20 11.17
CA PHE A 113 -9.96 -2.30 11.96
C PHE A 113 -10.34 -3.66 11.37
N ASN A 114 -9.34 -4.53 11.23
CA ASN A 114 -9.49 -5.91 10.78
C ASN A 114 -10.15 -6.03 9.38
N THR A 115 -9.84 -5.09 8.50
CA THR A 115 -10.31 -5.09 7.11
C THR A 115 -9.15 -5.37 6.17
N LEU A 116 -9.28 -6.41 5.33
CA LEU A 116 -8.33 -6.72 4.28
C LEU A 116 -8.63 -5.88 3.04
N VAL A 117 -7.63 -5.10 2.62
CA VAL A 117 -7.61 -4.36 1.37
C VAL A 117 -6.71 -5.11 0.40
N ILE A 118 -7.15 -5.31 -0.84
CA ILE A 118 -6.35 -5.94 -1.90
C ILE A 118 -6.34 -4.98 -3.10
N TYR A 119 -5.16 -4.74 -3.66
CA TYR A 119 -4.98 -3.84 -4.79
C TYR A 119 -3.83 -4.31 -5.71
N PRO A 120 -3.79 -3.86 -6.98
CA PRO A 120 -2.68 -4.18 -7.85
C PRO A 120 -1.40 -3.45 -7.40
N GLY A 121 -0.30 -4.18 -7.20
CA GLY A 121 0.94 -3.63 -6.64
C GLY A 121 1.64 -2.63 -7.56
N PHE A 122 1.32 -2.66 -8.87
CA PHE A 122 1.85 -1.74 -9.87
C PHE A 122 1.10 -0.39 -9.96
N ILE A 123 0.13 -0.14 -9.08
CA ILE A 123 -0.51 1.18 -8.96
C ILE A 123 0.27 2.02 -7.92
N PRO A 124 0.70 3.25 -8.25
CA PRO A 124 1.34 4.14 -7.29
C PRO A 124 0.44 4.38 -6.07
N HIS A 125 0.98 4.14 -4.88
CA HIS A 125 0.23 4.29 -3.64
C HIS A 125 1.13 4.75 -2.50
N SER A 126 0.51 5.29 -1.45
CA SER A 126 1.18 5.68 -0.22
C SER A 126 0.31 5.40 1.01
N ALA A 127 0.96 5.30 2.16
CA ALA A 127 0.27 5.33 3.42
C ALA A 127 -0.16 6.78 3.73
N GLU A 128 -1.43 6.97 4.11
CA GLU A 128 -1.89 8.24 4.67
C GLU A 128 -1.39 8.33 6.13
N ILE A 129 -0.30 9.06 6.36
CA ILE A 129 0.32 9.21 7.68
C ILE A 129 0.32 10.69 8.05
N GLU A 130 -0.75 11.11 8.73
CA GLU A 130 -0.97 12.50 9.14
C GLU A 130 -1.66 12.55 10.51
N GLY A 131 -1.53 13.69 11.20
CA GLY A 131 -2.22 14.03 12.44
C GLY A 131 -1.32 14.03 13.67
N GLU A 132 -1.91 14.35 14.83
CA GLU A 132 -1.16 14.49 16.09
C GLU A 132 -0.50 13.19 16.54
N TRP A 133 -1.07 12.04 16.18
CA TRP A 133 -0.58 10.75 16.66
C TRP A 133 0.83 10.42 16.18
N ILE A 134 1.17 10.79 14.94
CA ILE A 134 2.51 10.54 14.38
C ILE A 134 3.52 11.59 14.85
N ARG A 135 3.06 12.74 15.33
CA ARG A 135 3.90 13.85 15.83
C ARG A 135 4.29 13.69 17.30
N GLY A 136 3.45 13.02 18.10
CA GLY A 136 3.67 12.83 19.53
C GLY A 136 4.06 11.40 19.94
N GLU A 137 4.01 11.13 21.25
CA GLU A 137 4.36 9.83 21.87
C GLU A 137 3.44 8.67 21.42
N ALA A 138 2.25 8.98 20.91
CA ALA A 138 1.31 7.98 20.44
C ALA A 138 1.89 7.10 19.31
N ARG A 139 2.85 7.61 18.52
CA ARG A 139 3.55 6.81 17.50
C ARG A 139 4.37 5.66 18.07
N PHE A 140 4.75 5.72 19.35
CA PHE A 140 5.50 4.67 20.02
C PHE A 140 4.58 3.77 20.85
N ALA A 141 3.64 4.38 21.58
CA ALA A 141 2.72 3.64 22.46
C ALA A 141 1.56 2.95 21.71
N SER A 142 1.15 3.52 20.57
CA SER A 142 0.07 3.01 19.72
C SER A 142 0.35 3.34 18.24
N PRO A 143 1.43 2.79 17.64
CA PRO A 143 1.79 3.03 16.24
C PRO A 143 0.71 2.59 15.27
N ARG A 144 0.86 2.98 14.00
CA ARG A 144 0.11 2.31 12.93
C ARG A 144 0.64 0.88 12.75
N LEU A 145 -0.25 -0.10 12.78
CA LEU A 145 0.01 -1.52 12.68
C LEU A 145 -0.75 -2.08 11.49
N THR A 146 -0.02 -2.75 10.60
CA THR A 146 -0.62 -3.42 9.44
C THR A 146 -0.04 -4.81 9.28
N GLN A 147 -0.83 -5.73 8.73
CA GLN A 147 -0.31 -6.99 8.18
C GLN A 147 -0.32 -6.89 6.67
N ARG A 148 0.82 -7.10 6.04
CA ARG A 148 1.02 -7.01 4.59
C ARG A 148 0.90 -8.39 3.97
N PHE A 149 0.42 -8.46 2.74
CA PHE A 149 0.23 -9.69 1.97
C PHE A 149 0.79 -9.51 0.56
N ALA A 150 1.73 -10.37 0.19
CA ALA A 150 2.29 -10.44 -1.15
C ALA A 150 1.78 -11.71 -1.85
N PHE A 151 1.06 -11.53 -2.95
CA PHE A 151 0.52 -12.63 -3.76
C PHE A 151 1.50 -12.99 -4.87
N VAL A 152 1.92 -14.26 -4.91
CA VAL A 152 2.98 -14.76 -5.80
C VAL A 152 2.43 -15.86 -6.71
N ALA A 153 2.73 -15.73 -7.99
CA ALA A 153 2.39 -16.67 -9.06
C ALA A 153 3.36 -17.84 -9.17
#